data_AF-Q4DRI4-F1
#
_entry.id   AF-Q4DRI4-F1
#
_cell.length_a   1.000
_cell.length_b   1.000
_cell.length_c   1.000
_cell.angle_alpha   90.00
_cell.angle_beta   90.00
_cell.angle_gamma   90.00
#
_symmetry.space_group_name_H-M   'P 1'
#
loop_
_entity.id
_entity.type
_entity.pdbx_description
1 polymer ?
#
loop_
_entity_poly.entity_id
_entity_poly.type
_entity_poly.pdbx_seq_one_letter_code
_entity_poly.pdbx_strand_id
1 'polypeptide(L)'
;MGTCGSKGSTSDKGLASDKDGKNAKDRKEAWERIRQAIPREKTAEAKQRRIELFKKFDKNETGKLCYDEVHSGCLEVLKLDEFTPRVRDITKRAFDKARALGSKLENKGSEDFVEFLEFRLMLCYIYDFFELTVMFDEIDASGNMLVDEEEFKRAAPKLEAWGAKVEDPAALFKELDKNGT
;
A
#
# COMPACT_ATOMS: atom_id res chain seq x y z
N MET A 1 22.21 35.74 -31.62
CA MET A 1 21.11 36.55 -31.08
C MET A 1 19.85 35.72 -31.21
N GLY A 2 19.32 35.17 -30.11
CA GLY A 2 18.19 34.25 -30.16
C GLY A 2 17.58 34.09 -28.78
N THR A 3 16.74 35.06 -28.41
CA THR A 3 15.91 35.03 -27.21
C THR A 3 14.49 34.64 -27.63
N CYS A 4 14.05 33.43 -27.27
CA CYS A 4 12.62 33.12 -27.17
C CYS A 4 12.33 32.74 -25.72
N GLY A 5 12.33 33.76 -24.85
CA GLY A 5 11.80 33.66 -23.51
C GLY A 5 10.30 33.93 -23.57
N SER A 6 9.50 32.87 -23.75
CA SER A 6 8.07 32.95 -23.46
C SER A 6 7.89 32.96 -21.94
N LYS A 7 7.25 34.01 -21.45
CA LYS A 7 6.85 34.22 -20.06
C LYS A 7 6.04 33.01 -19.58
N GLY A 8 6.66 32.18 -18.75
CA GLY A 8 5.96 31.20 -17.94
C GLY A 8 5.21 31.92 -16.83
N SER A 9 3.89 31.79 -16.81
CA SER A 9 3.06 32.15 -15.66
C SER A 9 3.59 31.45 -14.42
N THR A 10 3.94 32.23 -13.41
CA THR A 10 4.20 31.79 -12.04
C THR A 10 2.92 31.17 -11.48
N SER A 11 2.75 29.88 -11.73
CA SER A 11 1.80 29.07 -10.99
C SER A 11 2.53 28.59 -9.75
N ASP A 12 2.22 29.18 -8.60
CA ASP A 12 2.46 28.59 -7.29
C ASP A 12 1.83 27.19 -7.32
N LYS A 13 2.64 26.17 -7.62
CA LYS A 13 2.28 24.76 -7.48
C LYS A 13 2.28 24.45 -5.99
N GLY A 14 1.19 24.84 -5.32
CA GLY A 14 0.78 24.17 -4.10
C GLY A 14 0.55 22.69 -4.41
N LEU A 15 1.11 21.83 -3.55
CA LEU A 15 1.05 20.36 -3.49
C LEU A 15 -0.39 19.76 -3.41
N ALA A 16 -1.39 20.40 -4.01
CA ALA A 16 -2.81 20.05 -3.85
C ALA A 16 -3.29 18.92 -4.79
N SER A 17 -2.50 18.50 -5.78
CA SER A 17 -2.91 17.45 -6.74
C SER A 17 -2.75 16.01 -6.24
N ASP A 18 -2.10 15.80 -5.09
CA ASP A 18 -1.80 14.46 -4.55
C ASP A 18 -2.77 14.00 -3.46
N LYS A 19 -3.93 14.65 -3.33
CA LYS A 19 -4.97 14.20 -2.41
C LYS A 19 -5.63 12.95 -2.98
N ASP A 20 -5.62 11.88 -2.18
CA ASP A 20 -6.33 10.64 -2.49
C ASP A 20 -7.82 10.98 -2.65
N GLY A 21 -8.34 10.90 -3.88
CA GLY A 21 -9.69 11.35 -4.21
C GLY A 21 -10.81 10.44 -3.69
N LYS A 22 -10.47 9.34 -3.00
CA LYS A 22 -11.43 8.40 -2.42
C LYS A 22 -11.75 8.83 -1.00
N ASN A 23 -13.02 8.73 -0.61
CA ASN A 23 -13.42 8.95 0.78
C ASN A 23 -13.48 7.62 1.56
N ALA A 24 -13.68 7.71 2.87
CA ALA A 24 -13.78 6.55 3.76
C ALA A 24 -14.87 5.53 3.34
N LYS A 25 -16.00 6.00 2.80
CA LYS A 25 -17.08 5.13 2.35
C LYS A 25 -16.65 4.34 1.11
N ASP A 26 -16.08 5.01 0.11
CA ASP A 26 -15.58 4.36 -1.11
C ASP A 26 -14.50 3.32 -0.78
N ARG A 27 -13.56 3.68 0.12
CA ARG A 27 -12.53 2.76 0.60
C ARG A 27 -13.11 1.54 1.29
N LYS A 28 -14.11 1.73 2.15
CA LYS A 28 -14.78 0.63 2.86
C LYS A 28 -15.50 -0.32 1.90
N GLU A 29 -16.21 0.20 0.91
CA GLU A 29 -16.89 -0.62 -0.11
C GLU A 29 -15.89 -1.40 -0.97
N ALA A 30 -14.80 -0.75 -1.43
CA ALA A 30 -13.74 -1.42 -2.17
C ALA A 30 -13.01 -2.48 -1.31
N TRP A 31 -12.78 -2.18 -0.03
CA TRP A 31 -12.09 -3.07 0.89
C TRP A 31 -12.82 -4.40 1.09
N GLU A 32 -14.15 -4.38 1.16
CA GLU A 32 -14.96 -5.59 1.30
C GLU A 32 -14.70 -6.62 0.19
N ARG A 33 -14.49 -6.14 -1.05
CA ARG A 33 -14.09 -7.00 -2.17
C ARG A 33 -12.62 -7.38 -2.10
N ILE A 34 -11.73 -6.40 -1.89
CA ILE A 34 -10.27 -6.60 -1.97
C ILE A 34 -9.78 -7.56 -0.90
N ARG A 35 -10.30 -7.44 0.34
CA ARG A 35 -9.93 -8.32 1.46
C ARG A 35 -10.23 -9.79 1.19
N GLN A 36 -11.29 -10.08 0.45
CA GLN A 36 -11.63 -11.44 0.03
C GLN A 36 -10.77 -11.89 -1.15
N ALA A 37 -10.43 -10.97 -2.06
CA ALA A 37 -9.65 -11.26 -3.26
C ALA A 37 -8.18 -11.61 -2.97
N ILE A 38 -7.60 -11.09 -1.88
CA ILE A 38 -6.19 -11.31 -1.51
C ILE A 38 -6.04 -12.55 -0.61
N PRO A 39 -5.46 -13.67 -1.10
CA PRO A 39 -5.25 -14.89 -0.31
C PRO A 39 -3.96 -14.82 0.53
N ARG A 40 -4.01 -14.18 1.71
CA ARG A 40 -2.82 -13.97 2.56
C ARG A 40 -2.51 -15.13 3.51
N GLU A 41 -3.51 -15.94 3.82
CA GLU A 41 -3.47 -16.96 4.87
C GLU A 41 -2.47 -18.08 4.53
N LYS A 42 -1.91 -18.70 5.57
CA LYS A 42 -1.02 -19.86 5.44
C LYS A 42 -1.79 -21.18 5.44
N THR A 43 -2.83 -21.28 4.61
CA THR A 43 -3.60 -22.52 4.38
C THR A 43 -3.30 -23.10 2.99
N ALA A 44 -3.61 -24.39 2.80
CA ALA A 44 -3.45 -25.05 1.50
C ALA A 44 -4.35 -24.40 0.42
N GLU A 45 -5.59 -24.07 0.78
CA GLU A 45 -6.55 -23.39 -0.09
C GLU A 45 -6.04 -21.99 -0.50
N ALA A 46 -5.59 -21.18 0.45
CA ALA A 46 -5.02 -19.86 0.13
C ALA A 46 -3.73 -19.97 -0.69
N LYS A 47 -2.91 -21.02 -0.49
CA LYS A 47 -1.74 -21.29 -1.33
C LYS A 47 -2.16 -21.57 -2.78
N GLN A 48 -3.20 -22.38 -2.99
CA GLN A 48 -3.71 -22.66 -4.34
C GLN A 48 -4.24 -21.38 -5.01
N ARG A 49 -5.02 -20.57 -4.29
CA ARG A 49 -5.47 -19.25 -4.77
C ARG A 49 -4.31 -18.32 -5.10
N ARG A 50 -3.21 -18.34 -4.34
CA ARG A 50 -1.99 -17.58 -4.67
C ARG A 50 -1.35 -18.07 -5.95
N ILE A 51 -1.28 -19.37 -6.20
CA ILE A 51 -0.74 -19.93 -7.45
C ILE A 51 -1.57 -19.42 -8.64
N GLU A 52 -2.89 -19.50 -8.54
CA GLU A 52 -3.79 -19.01 -9.58
C GLU A 52 -3.68 -17.50 -9.78
N LEU A 53 -3.55 -16.73 -8.69
CA LEU A 53 -3.38 -15.28 -8.76
C LEU A 53 -2.02 -14.89 -9.35
N PHE A 54 -0.95 -15.60 -8.99
CA PHE A 54 0.39 -15.39 -9.52
C PHE A 54 0.41 -15.59 -11.05
N LYS A 55 -0.23 -16.66 -11.54
CA LYS A 55 -0.37 -16.91 -12.99
C LYS A 55 -1.10 -15.78 -13.73
N LYS A 56 -2.05 -15.10 -13.08
CA LYS A 56 -2.74 -13.93 -13.66
C LYS A 56 -1.82 -12.71 -13.77
N PHE A 57 -0.81 -12.61 -12.91
CA PHE A 57 0.19 -11.54 -12.95
C PHE A 57 1.33 -11.88 -13.93
N ASP A 58 1.79 -13.14 -13.93
CA ASP A 58 2.90 -13.64 -14.75
C ASP A 58 2.45 -13.94 -16.19
N LYS A 59 2.02 -12.90 -16.92
CA LYS A 59 1.50 -13.03 -18.29
C LYS A 59 2.55 -13.61 -19.26
N ASN A 60 3.83 -13.46 -18.94
CA ASN A 60 4.95 -13.93 -19.75
C ASN A 60 5.46 -15.33 -19.33
N GLU A 61 4.85 -15.95 -18.32
CA GLU A 61 5.18 -17.28 -17.79
C GLU A 61 6.66 -17.45 -17.42
N THR A 62 7.27 -16.42 -16.83
CA THR A 62 8.69 -16.43 -16.48
C THR A 62 8.98 -17.03 -15.10
N GLY A 63 7.93 -17.25 -14.28
CA GLY A 63 8.03 -17.71 -12.89
C GLY A 63 8.44 -16.63 -11.90
N LYS A 64 8.60 -15.39 -12.34
CA LYS A 64 9.01 -14.22 -11.55
C LYS A 64 8.33 -12.96 -12.11
N LEU A 65 8.09 -11.97 -11.27
CA LEU A 65 7.34 -10.77 -11.66
C LEU A 65 8.21 -9.52 -11.57
N CYS A 66 8.31 -8.75 -12.65
CA CYS A 66 8.92 -7.42 -12.59
C CYS A 66 7.94 -6.39 -11.99
N TYR A 67 8.43 -5.19 -11.67
CA TYR A 67 7.58 -4.13 -11.12
C TYR A 67 6.38 -3.80 -12.00
N ASP A 68 6.55 -3.75 -13.33
CA ASP A 68 5.46 -3.40 -14.26
C ASP A 68 4.38 -4.49 -14.33
N GLU A 69 4.76 -5.77 -14.26
CA GLU A 69 3.82 -6.90 -14.16
C GLU A 69 3.05 -6.84 -12.83
N VAL A 70 3.75 -6.55 -11.73
CA VAL A 70 3.13 -6.39 -10.42
C VAL A 70 2.15 -5.20 -10.40
N HIS A 71 2.55 -4.05 -10.95
CA HIS A 71 1.69 -2.86 -11.04
C HIS A 71 0.47 -3.13 -11.90
N SER A 72 0.65 -3.76 -13.07
CA SER A 72 -0.45 -4.12 -13.96
C SER A 72 -1.40 -5.11 -13.31
N GLY A 73 -0.89 -6.13 -12.60
CA GLY A 73 -1.73 -7.07 -11.87
C GLY A 73 -2.50 -6.42 -10.71
N CYS A 74 -1.87 -5.46 -9.98
CA CYS A 74 -2.56 -4.69 -8.95
C CYS A 74 -3.72 -3.86 -9.52
N LEU A 75 -3.53 -3.27 -10.70
CA LEU A 75 -4.55 -2.46 -11.36
C LEU A 75 -5.63 -3.33 -12.02
N GLU A 76 -5.25 -4.31 -12.84
CA GLU A 76 -6.18 -5.04 -13.71
C GLU A 76 -6.84 -6.23 -13.02
N VAL A 77 -6.10 -6.95 -12.15
CA VAL A 77 -6.56 -8.19 -11.53
C VAL A 77 -7.14 -7.92 -10.14
N LEU A 78 -6.42 -7.18 -9.30
CA LEU A 78 -6.88 -6.85 -7.95
C LEU A 78 -7.79 -5.62 -7.91
N LYS A 79 -7.74 -4.76 -8.94
CA LYS A 79 -8.50 -3.50 -9.04
C LYS A 79 -8.30 -2.60 -7.83
N LEU A 80 -7.04 -2.35 -7.47
CA LEU A 80 -6.70 -1.54 -6.29
C LEU A 80 -7.07 -0.05 -6.48
N ASP A 81 -7.32 0.39 -7.71
CA ASP A 81 -7.79 1.74 -8.05
C ASP A 81 -9.20 2.04 -7.53
N GLU A 82 -9.99 0.99 -7.27
CA GLU A 82 -11.28 1.13 -6.57
C GLU A 82 -11.08 1.69 -5.15
N PHE A 83 -9.97 1.34 -4.48
CA PHE A 83 -9.64 1.74 -3.12
C PHE A 83 -8.80 3.03 -3.06
N THR A 84 -7.79 3.17 -3.92
CA THR A 84 -6.92 4.36 -3.95
C THR A 84 -6.48 4.68 -5.38
N PRO A 85 -6.53 5.95 -5.83
CA PRO A 85 -5.95 6.32 -7.11
C PRO A 85 -4.42 6.21 -7.12
N ARG A 86 -3.79 6.07 -5.95
CA ARG A 86 -2.33 6.00 -5.77
C ARG A 86 -1.80 4.57 -5.87
N VAL A 87 -2.35 3.76 -6.77
CA VAL A 87 -1.96 2.34 -6.96
C VAL A 87 -0.46 2.20 -7.17
N ARG A 88 0.16 3.12 -7.92
CA ARG A 88 1.61 3.13 -8.15
C ARG A 88 2.43 3.18 -6.86
N ASP A 89 2.04 4.04 -5.92
CA ASP A 89 2.78 4.26 -4.69
C ASP A 89 2.69 3.04 -3.77
N ILE A 90 1.49 2.48 -3.59
CA ILE A 90 1.30 1.29 -2.76
C ILE A 90 1.97 0.07 -3.38
N THR A 91 1.86 -0.10 -4.70
CA THR A 91 2.52 -1.20 -5.44
C THR A 91 4.03 -1.14 -5.24
N LYS A 92 4.63 0.03 -5.41
CA LYS A 92 6.08 0.21 -5.25
C LYS A 92 6.54 -0.11 -3.83
N ARG A 93 5.85 0.42 -2.82
CA ARG A 93 6.17 0.12 -1.41
C ARG A 93 6.05 -1.37 -1.10
N ALA A 94 4.99 -2.02 -1.56
CA ALA A 94 4.78 -3.45 -1.36
C ALA A 94 5.86 -4.28 -2.04
N PHE A 95 6.20 -3.96 -3.29
CA PHE A 95 7.24 -4.63 -4.08
C PHE A 95 8.61 -4.54 -3.40
N ASP A 96 9.03 -3.33 -3.02
CA ASP A 96 10.32 -3.12 -2.36
C ASP A 96 10.41 -3.81 -1.00
N LYS A 97 9.34 -3.73 -0.20
CA LYS A 97 9.28 -4.38 1.13
C LYS A 97 9.25 -5.89 1.02
N ALA A 98 8.50 -6.44 0.07
CA ALA A 98 8.40 -7.88 -0.13
C ALA A 98 9.75 -8.50 -0.50
N ARG A 99 10.48 -7.88 -1.44
CA ARG A 99 11.82 -8.33 -1.83
C ARG A 99 12.81 -8.24 -0.69
N ALA A 100 12.84 -7.11 0.02
CA ALA A 100 13.71 -6.94 1.17
C ALA A 100 13.45 -7.98 2.29
N LEU A 101 12.19 -8.39 2.47
CA LEU A 101 11.82 -9.43 3.43
C LEU A 101 12.13 -10.84 2.91
N GLY A 102 11.87 -11.13 1.63
CA GLY A 102 12.19 -12.42 1.00
C GLY A 102 13.67 -12.74 1.05
N SER A 103 14.51 -11.78 0.63
CA SER A 103 15.97 -11.91 0.69
C SER A 103 16.48 -12.17 2.10
N LYS A 104 15.85 -11.57 3.13
CA LYS A 104 16.19 -11.83 4.54
C LYS A 104 15.79 -13.21 5.03
N LEU A 105 14.68 -13.76 4.53
CA LEU A 105 14.15 -15.05 4.99
C LEU A 105 14.91 -16.23 4.39
N GLU A 106 15.28 -16.15 3.11
CA GLU A 106 15.91 -17.28 2.42
C GLU A 106 17.35 -17.04 1.97
N ASN A 107 17.93 -15.84 2.21
CA ASN A 107 19.22 -15.41 1.63
C ASN A 107 19.28 -15.64 0.11
N LYS A 108 18.11 -15.58 -0.53
CA LYS A 108 17.84 -15.84 -1.94
C LYS A 108 16.76 -14.87 -2.37
N GLY A 109 16.82 -14.44 -3.62
CA GLY A 109 15.87 -13.50 -4.20
C GLY A 109 16.58 -12.52 -5.14
N SER A 110 15.80 -11.95 -6.05
CA SER A 110 16.30 -10.96 -7.00
C SER A 110 16.03 -9.54 -6.50
N GLU A 111 17.00 -8.64 -6.74
CA GLU A 111 16.82 -7.20 -6.56
C GLU A 111 15.94 -6.54 -7.62
N ASP A 112 15.41 -7.27 -8.61
CA ASP A 112 14.60 -6.75 -9.71
C ASP A 112 13.25 -7.46 -9.86
N PHE A 113 13.07 -8.62 -9.21
CA PHE A 113 11.90 -9.45 -9.37
C PHE A 113 11.28 -9.88 -8.03
N VAL A 114 9.99 -10.16 -8.07
CA VAL A 114 9.23 -10.83 -7.02
C VAL A 114 8.98 -12.27 -7.46
N GLU A 115 9.45 -13.25 -6.68
CA GLU A 115 9.14 -14.66 -6.90
C GLU A 115 7.93 -15.06 -6.05
N PHE A 116 7.56 -16.33 -6.06
CA PHE A 116 6.32 -16.78 -5.42
C PHE A 116 6.29 -16.54 -3.90
N LEU A 117 7.46 -16.59 -3.23
CA LEU A 117 7.55 -16.28 -1.80
C LEU A 117 7.34 -14.79 -1.54
N GLU A 118 8.08 -13.92 -2.22
CA GLU A 118 7.92 -12.46 -2.11
C GLU A 118 6.51 -12.05 -2.51
N PHE A 119 5.89 -12.72 -3.48
CA PHE A 119 4.53 -12.41 -3.93
C PHE A 119 3.53 -12.53 -2.78
N ARG A 120 3.66 -13.58 -1.95
CA ARG A 120 2.83 -13.70 -0.74
C ARG A 120 3.09 -12.55 0.24
N LEU A 121 4.36 -12.17 0.45
CA LEU A 121 4.71 -11.09 1.36
C LEU A 121 4.18 -9.73 0.88
N MET A 122 4.25 -9.49 -0.43
CA MET A 122 3.69 -8.32 -1.09
C MET A 122 2.18 -8.24 -0.90
N LEU A 123 1.47 -9.36 -1.10
CA LEU A 123 0.04 -9.45 -0.85
C LEU A 123 -0.33 -9.17 0.62
N CYS A 124 0.48 -9.67 1.58
CA CYS A 124 0.29 -9.35 2.99
C CYS A 124 0.47 -7.84 3.24
N TYR A 125 1.52 -7.24 2.68
CA TYR A 125 1.78 -5.81 2.84
C TYR A 125 0.62 -4.95 2.31
N ILE A 126 0.10 -5.25 1.12
CA ILE A 126 -1.04 -4.54 0.54
C ILE A 126 -2.28 -4.70 1.42
N TYR A 127 -2.55 -5.93 1.85
CA TYR A 127 -3.69 -6.22 2.72
C TYR A 127 -3.60 -5.41 4.02
N ASP A 128 -2.47 -5.50 4.72
CA ASP A 128 -2.26 -4.85 6.02
C ASP A 128 -2.35 -3.32 5.87
N PHE A 129 -1.77 -2.76 4.80
CA PHE A 129 -1.85 -1.33 4.53
C PHE A 129 -3.29 -0.85 4.32
N PHE A 130 -4.11 -1.61 3.58
CA PHE A 130 -5.51 -1.24 3.34
C PHE A 130 -6.37 -1.43 4.59
N GLU A 131 -6.15 -2.50 5.35
CA GLU A 131 -6.85 -2.72 6.62
C GLU A 131 -6.56 -1.60 7.63
N LEU A 132 -5.29 -1.19 7.74
CA LEU A 132 -4.89 -0.05 8.57
C LEU A 132 -5.52 1.25 8.07
N THR A 133 -5.55 1.49 6.76
CA THR A 133 -6.15 2.71 6.19
C THR A 133 -7.64 2.80 6.53
N VAL A 134 -8.39 1.70 6.37
CA VAL A 134 -9.82 1.67 6.74
C VAL A 134 -10.01 1.86 8.25
N MET A 135 -9.13 1.31 9.07
CA MET A 135 -9.18 1.53 10.52
C MET A 135 -8.92 2.99 10.90
N PHE A 136 -7.96 3.66 10.25
CA PHE A 136 -7.69 5.08 10.49
C PHE A 136 -8.80 5.99 9.98
N ASP A 137 -9.47 5.63 8.87
CA ASP A 137 -10.65 6.34 8.37
C ASP A 137 -11.80 6.42 9.39
N GLU A 138 -11.88 5.46 10.34
CA GLU A 138 -12.89 5.50 11.40
C GLU A 138 -12.56 6.49 12.53
N ILE A 139 -11.33 7.01 12.57
CA ILE A 139 -10.82 7.84 13.67
C ILE A 139 -10.48 9.25 13.20
N ASP A 140 -10.00 9.40 11.95
CA ASP A 140 -9.78 10.68 11.27
C ASP A 140 -11.11 11.42 11.11
N ALA A 141 -11.34 12.40 11.98
CA ALA A 141 -12.54 13.22 11.97
C ALA A 141 -12.54 14.27 10.85
N SER A 142 -11.35 14.62 10.35
CA SER A 142 -11.18 15.65 9.33
C SER A 142 -11.36 15.12 7.90
N GLY A 143 -11.21 13.79 7.72
CA GLY A 143 -11.28 13.12 6.42
C GLY A 143 -10.15 13.52 5.48
N ASN A 144 -9.03 14.04 6.01
CA ASN A 144 -7.89 14.49 5.22
C ASN A 144 -6.80 13.40 5.05
N MET A 145 -7.04 12.19 5.58
CA MET A 145 -6.10 11.07 5.63
C MET A 145 -4.82 11.35 6.42
N LEU A 146 -4.87 12.34 7.30
CA LEU A 146 -3.89 12.59 8.35
C LEU A 146 -4.56 12.26 9.69
N VAL A 147 -3.73 11.95 10.66
CA VAL A 147 -4.17 11.57 11.99
C VAL A 147 -3.45 12.53 12.92
N ASP A 148 -4.18 13.31 13.71
CA ASP A 148 -3.57 14.14 14.75
C ASP A 148 -3.12 13.29 15.96
N GLU A 149 -2.41 13.90 16.91
CA GLU A 149 -1.89 13.16 18.08
C GLU A 149 -3.01 12.53 18.92
N GLU A 150 -4.16 13.19 19.04
CA GLU A 150 -5.29 12.72 19.84
C GLU A 150 -6.07 11.60 19.11
N GLU A 151 -6.22 11.70 17.80
CA GLU A 151 -6.69 10.64 16.92
C GLU A 151 -5.74 9.43 16.98
N PHE A 152 -4.43 9.64 16.98
CA PHE A 152 -3.45 8.57 17.06
C PHE A 152 -3.51 7.84 18.40
N LYS A 153 -3.63 8.57 19.51
CA LYS A 153 -3.86 7.98 20.85
C LYS A 153 -5.16 7.17 20.89
N ARG A 154 -6.23 7.64 20.24
CA ARG A 154 -7.49 6.88 20.11
C ARG A 154 -7.34 5.63 19.25
N ALA A 155 -6.42 5.63 18.28
CA ALA A 155 -6.11 4.48 17.44
C ALA A 155 -5.25 3.42 18.15
N ALA A 156 -4.43 3.81 19.14
CA ALA A 156 -3.48 2.90 19.79
C ALA A 156 -4.13 1.60 20.31
N PRO A 157 -5.27 1.61 21.04
CA PRO A 157 -5.92 0.36 21.47
C PRO A 157 -6.39 -0.52 20.29
N LYS A 158 -6.83 0.09 19.18
CA LYS A 158 -7.21 -0.67 17.99
C LYS A 158 -5.98 -1.27 17.29
N LEU A 159 -4.86 -0.55 17.24
CA LEU A 159 -3.58 -1.06 16.73
C LEU A 159 -3.07 -2.24 17.58
N GLU A 160 -3.17 -2.14 18.90
CA GLU A 160 -2.79 -3.25 19.79
C GLU A 160 -3.66 -4.48 19.54
N ALA A 161 -4.99 -4.30 19.43
CA ALA A 161 -5.92 -5.37 19.10
C ALA A 161 -5.68 -5.98 17.70
N TRP A 162 -5.24 -5.15 16.74
CA TRP A 162 -4.83 -5.59 15.41
C TRP A 162 -3.52 -6.40 15.42
N GLY A 163 -2.69 -6.24 16.47
CA GLY A 163 -1.43 -6.97 16.65
C GLY A 163 -0.17 -6.09 16.55
N ALA A 164 -0.33 -4.77 16.44
CA ALA A 164 0.77 -3.80 16.48
C ALA A 164 0.79 -3.10 17.84
N LYS A 165 1.62 -3.61 18.76
CA LYS A 165 1.77 -3.02 20.09
C LYS A 165 2.40 -1.62 20.00
N VAL A 166 1.77 -0.64 20.64
CA VAL A 166 2.26 0.74 20.70
C VAL A 166 2.52 1.10 22.17
N GLU A 167 3.78 0.98 22.61
CA GLU A 167 4.14 1.16 24.02
C GLU A 167 4.01 2.61 24.49
N ASP A 168 4.40 3.56 23.64
CA ASP A 168 4.27 4.99 23.89
C ASP A 168 3.70 5.67 22.63
N PRO A 169 2.37 5.90 22.59
CA PRO A 169 1.72 6.51 21.45
C PRO A 169 2.26 7.91 21.12
N ALA A 170 2.64 8.70 22.13
CA ALA A 170 3.14 10.06 21.92
C ALA A 170 4.56 10.05 21.34
N ALA A 171 5.43 9.18 21.86
CA ALA A 171 6.77 9.02 21.31
C ALA A 171 6.74 8.47 19.88
N LEU A 172 5.90 7.47 19.61
CA LEU A 172 5.75 6.92 18.26
C LEU A 172 5.15 7.94 17.29
N PHE A 173 4.14 8.72 17.72
CA PHE A 173 3.59 9.80 16.90
C PHE A 173 4.69 10.78 16.49
N LYS A 174 5.52 11.22 17.44
CA LYS A 174 6.64 12.13 17.19
C LYS A 174 7.72 11.54 16.29
N GLU A 175 7.94 10.22 16.33
CA GLU A 175 8.87 9.55 15.41
C GLU A 175 8.33 9.50 13.97
N LEU A 176 7.01 9.29 13.83
CA LEU A 176 6.34 9.19 12.53
C LEU A 176 6.06 10.56 11.90
N ASP A 177 5.83 11.60 12.71
CA ASP A 177 5.70 12.98 12.26
C ASP A 177 7.07 13.57 11.90
N LYS A 178 7.50 13.26 10.67
CA LYS A 178 8.77 13.74 10.12
C LYS A 178 8.77 15.24 9.83
N ASN A 179 7.60 15.89 9.82
CA ASN A 179 7.45 17.29 9.42
C ASN A 179 7.16 18.23 10.59
N GLY A 180 6.87 17.72 11.79
CA GLY A 180 6.65 18.53 12.99
C GLY A 180 5.32 19.28 12.96
N THR A 181 4.26 18.67 12.42
CA THR A 181 2.94 19.29 12.18
C THR A 181 1.90 18.84 13.18
#